data_AF-A0A536YR52-F1
#
_entry.id   AF-A0A536YR52-F1
#
_cell.length_a   1.000
_cell.length_b   1.000
_cell.length_c   1.000
_cell.angle_alpha   90.00
_cell.angle_beta   90.00
_cell.angle_gamma   90.00
#
_symmetry.space_group_name_H-M   'P 1'
#
loop_
_entity.id
_entity.type
_entity.pdbx_description
1 polymer ?
#
loop_
_entity_poly.entity_id
_entity_poly.type
_entity_poly.pdbx_seq_one_letter_code
_entity_poly.pdbx_strand_id
1 'polypeptide(L)'
;MIIPRKLILAGAAIAVALALSACGEREQVIVYKQGKYQGKPDTKPWENDPGASLYTSSKWSKGDRTSWESALKTRNLGQNEYTRVE
;
A
#
# COMPACT_ATOMS: atom_id res chain seq x y z
N MET A 1 1.77 -44.81 2.80
CA MET A 1 1.07 -44.07 3.87
C MET A 1 -0.30 -43.68 3.35
N ILE A 2 -1.36 -44.43 3.70
CA ILE A 2 -2.71 -44.19 3.18
C ILE A 2 -3.34 -43.12 4.06
N ILE A 3 -3.52 -41.91 3.52
CA ILE A 3 -4.18 -40.83 4.25
C ILE A 3 -5.66 -41.20 4.36
N PRO A 4 -6.20 -41.38 5.59
CA PRO A 4 -7.59 -41.77 5.76
C PRO A 4 -8.52 -40.69 5.18
N ARG A 5 -9.59 -41.15 4.49
CA ARG A 5 -10.58 -40.29 3.82
C ARG A 5 -11.17 -39.19 4.72
N LYS A 6 -11.24 -39.45 6.04
CA LYS A 6 -11.66 -38.46 7.05
C LYS A 6 -10.71 -37.27 7.17
N LEU A 7 -9.39 -37.48 7.04
CA LEU A 7 -8.40 -36.39 7.07
C LEU A 7 -8.45 -35.56 5.80
N ILE A 8 -8.74 -36.17 4.64
CA ILE A 8 -8.93 -35.45 3.38
C ILE A 8 -10.18 -34.56 3.45
N LEU A 9 -11.29 -35.08 3.96
CA LEU A 9 -12.53 -34.33 4.13
C LEU A 9 -12.37 -33.18 5.15
N ALA A 10 -11.66 -33.42 6.26
CA ALA A 10 -11.37 -32.38 7.23
C ALA A 10 -10.49 -31.27 6.64
N GLY A 11 -9.45 -31.63 5.88
CA GLY A 11 -8.60 -30.66 5.19
C GLY A 11 -9.37 -29.82 4.16
N ALA A 12 -10.25 -30.45 3.37
CA ALA A 12 -11.07 -29.75 2.39
C ALA A 12 -12.05 -28.76 3.04
N ALA A 13 -12.67 -29.14 4.16
CA ALA A 13 -13.58 -28.25 4.90
C ALA A 13 -12.85 -27.02 5.45
N ILE A 14 -11.64 -27.19 5.99
CA ILE A 14 -10.82 -26.09 6.49
C ILE A 14 -10.41 -25.15 5.34
N ALA A 15 -10.00 -25.69 4.20
CA ALA A 15 -9.62 -24.89 3.03
C ALA A 15 -10.79 -24.03 2.51
N VAL A 16 -11.99 -24.59 2.45
CA VAL A 16 -13.21 -23.85 2.06
C VAL A 16 -13.51 -22.73 3.06
N ALA A 17 -13.42 -23.00 4.36
CA ALA A 17 -13.66 -21.98 5.39
C ALA A 17 -12.68 -20.79 5.28
N LEU A 18 -11.40 -21.05 4.96
CA LEU A 18 -10.39 -20.01 4.76
C LEU A 18 -10.59 -19.24 3.44
N ALA A 19 -11.04 -19.90 2.36
CA ALA A 19 -11.32 -19.22 1.10
C ALA A 19 -12.46 -18.19 1.23
N LEU A 20 -13.44 -18.46 2.11
CA LEU A 20 -14.55 -17.53 2.37
C LEU A 20 -14.14 -16.29 3.21
N SER A 21 -12.97 -16.28 3.86
CA SER A 21 -12.53 -15.12 4.65
C SER A 21 -12.01 -13.95 3.80
N ALA A 22 -11.95 -14.10 2.47
CA ALA A 22 -11.50 -13.05 1.56
C ALA A 22 -12.43 -11.80 1.52
N CYS A 23 -13.67 -11.91 2.03
CA CYS A 23 -14.60 -10.79 2.14
C CYS A 23 -14.64 -10.13 3.53
N GLY A 24 -13.73 -10.53 4.43
CA GLY A 24 -13.64 -10.03 5.81
C GLY A 24 -12.66 -8.86 6.00
N GLU A 25 -12.32 -8.13 4.94
CA GLU A 25 -11.46 -6.95 5.03
C GLU A 25 -12.09 -5.98 6.04
N ARG A 26 -11.32 -5.61 7.07
CA ARG A 26 -11.79 -4.64 8.05
C ARG A 26 -11.86 -3.29 7.38
N GLU A 27 -12.81 -2.48 7.79
CA GLU A 27 -12.92 -1.13 7.28
C GLU A 27 -11.57 -0.40 7.45
N GLN A 28 -10.96 0.02 6.34
CA GLN A 28 -9.72 0.80 6.34
C GLN A 28 -10.03 2.26 6.67
N VAL A 29 -10.75 2.49 7.78
CA VAL A 29 -10.99 3.82 8.31
C VAL A 29 -9.81 4.26 9.16
N ILE A 30 -9.42 5.51 9.00
CA ILE A 30 -8.47 6.16 9.90
C ILE A 30 -9.11 6.17 11.30
N VAL A 31 -8.52 5.43 12.24
CA VAL A 31 -8.96 5.44 13.64
C VAL A 31 -8.73 6.83 14.21
N TYR A 32 -9.80 7.60 14.34
CA TYR A 32 -9.77 8.96 14.86
C TYR A 32 -9.44 8.93 16.36
N LYS A 33 -8.24 9.40 16.73
CA LYS A 33 -7.87 9.60 18.13
C LYS A 33 -8.27 11.02 18.52
N GLN A 34 -9.32 11.14 19.32
CA GLN A 34 -9.83 12.42 19.80
C GLN A 34 -8.70 13.27 20.40
N GLY A 35 -8.56 14.51 19.94
CA GLY A 35 -7.53 15.45 20.40
C GLY A 35 -6.12 15.23 19.81
N LYS A 36 -5.93 14.29 18.88
CA LYS A 36 -4.68 14.13 18.13
C LYS A 36 -4.93 14.37 16.65
N TYR A 37 -4.14 15.25 16.04
CA TYR A 37 -4.11 15.39 14.59
C TYR A 37 -3.50 14.12 14.00
N GLN A 38 -4.35 13.30 13.38
CA GLN A 38 -3.98 12.05 12.72
C GLN A 38 -3.70 12.24 11.23
N GLY A 39 -3.88 13.47 10.73
CA GLY A 39 -3.41 13.87 9.42
C GLY A 39 -1.89 13.91 9.41
N LYS A 40 -1.34 13.84 8.20
CA LYS A 40 0.08 14.08 8.00
C LYS A 40 0.41 15.50 8.52
N PRO A 41 1.37 15.67 9.44
CA PRO A 41 1.74 16.98 9.97
C PRO A 41 1.93 17.98 8.83
N ASP A 42 1.54 19.25 9.06
CA ASP A 42 1.73 20.37 8.12
C ASP A 42 3.21 20.71 7.97
N THR A 43 3.94 19.75 7.44
CA THR A 43 5.33 19.85 7.03
C THR A 43 5.37 19.87 5.52
N LYS A 44 6.34 20.61 4.99
CA LYS A 44 6.62 20.67 3.56
C LYS A 44 6.67 19.26 2.98
N PRO A 45 6.16 19.02 1.76
CA PRO A 45 6.05 17.67 1.20
C PRO A 45 7.37 16.87 1.12
N TRP A 46 8.52 17.54 0.96
CA TRP A 46 9.84 16.89 0.93
C TRP A 46 10.36 16.51 2.33
N GLU A 47 9.73 16.95 3.41
CA GLU A 47 10.11 16.60 4.80
C GLU A 47 9.54 15.24 5.23
N ASN A 48 8.76 14.58 4.38
CA ASN A 48 8.21 13.25 4.69
C ASN A 48 9.25 12.17 4.52
N ASP A 49 9.00 11.06 5.20
CA ASP A 49 9.74 9.83 4.91
C ASP A 49 9.31 9.28 3.54
N PRO A 50 10.19 9.28 2.52
CA PRO A 50 9.89 8.69 1.22
C PRO A 50 9.59 7.18 1.30
N GLY A 51 10.09 6.48 2.33
CA GLY A 51 9.85 5.07 2.58
C GLY A 51 8.52 4.76 3.28
N ALA A 52 7.84 5.78 3.83
CA ALA A 52 6.52 5.62 4.45
C ALA A 52 5.38 5.51 3.42
N SER A 53 5.66 5.78 2.14
CA SER A 53 4.73 5.52 1.05
C SER A 53 4.61 4.01 0.82
N LEU A 54 3.37 3.48 0.79
CA LEU A 54 3.07 2.10 0.37
C LEU A 54 3.61 1.79 -1.04
N TYR A 55 3.85 2.83 -1.84
CA TYR A 55 4.54 2.78 -3.12
C TYR A 55 6.01 3.15 -2.89
N THR A 56 6.81 2.13 -2.58
CA THR A 56 8.22 2.20 -2.17
C THR A 56 9.20 2.59 -3.29
N SER A 57 8.71 3.01 -4.46
CA SER A 57 9.52 3.28 -5.65
C SER A 57 10.09 4.71 -5.70
N SER A 58 9.87 5.53 -4.68
CA SER A 58 10.30 6.92 -4.66
C SER A 58 11.82 7.04 -4.49
N LYS A 59 12.52 7.59 -5.49
CA LYS A 59 13.99 7.75 -5.50
C LYS A 59 14.50 9.08 -4.91
N TRP A 60 13.64 9.87 -4.28
CA TRP A 60 13.98 11.17 -3.69
C TRP A 60 14.34 11.05 -2.21
N SER A 61 15.11 12.00 -1.69
CA SER A 61 15.63 11.97 -0.31
C SER A 61 14.84 12.89 0.62
N LYS A 62 14.60 12.44 1.86
CA LYS A 62 13.95 13.27 2.89
C LYS A 62 14.72 14.57 3.11
N GLY A 63 14.01 15.68 3.14
CA GLY A 63 14.54 17.05 3.30
C GLY A 63 15.01 17.70 1.98
N ASP A 64 15.21 16.92 0.91
CA ASP A 64 15.70 17.44 -0.37
C ASP A 64 14.53 17.79 -1.30
N ARG A 65 14.18 19.07 -1.29
CA ARG A 65 13.15 19.65 -2.15
C ARG A 65 13.41 19.40 -3.64
N THR A 66 14.64 19.57 -4.11
CA THR A 66 14.98 19.47 -5.53
C THR A 66 14.79 18.04 -6.01
N SER A 67 15.26 17.05 -5.24
CA SER A 67 15.06 15.64 -5.56
C SER A 67 13.58 15.26 -5.56
N TRP A 68 12.79 15.82 -4.63
CA TRP A 68 11.35 15.60 -4.54
C TRP A 68 10.60 16.17 -5.75
N GLU A 69 10.89 17.42 -6.15
CA GLU A 69 10.29 18.06 -7.33
C GLU A 69 10.65 17.30 -8.62
N SER A 70 11.90 16.85 -8.74
CA SER A 70 12.36 16.05 -9.89
C SER A 70 11.65 14.69 -9.97
N ALA A 71 11.47 14.00 -8.85
CA ALA A 71 10.73 12.74 -8.80
C ALA A 71 9.26 12.93 -9.19
N LEU A 72 8.62 14.01 -8.75
CA LEU A 72 7.26 14.36 -9.16
C LEU A 72 7.16 14.63 -10.66
N LYS A 73 8.08 15.43 -11.20
CA LYS A 73 8.10 15.74 -12.64
C LYS A 73 8.25 14.45 -13.46
N THR A 74 9.19 13.60 -13.09
CA THR A 74 9.43 12.31 -13.75
C THR A 74 8.18 11.44 -13.74
N ARG A 75 7.51 11.32 -12.58
CA ARG A 75 6.25 10.56 -12.45
C ARG A 75 5.18 11.12 -13.38
N ASN A 76 4.98 12.44 -13.38
CA ASN A 76 3.94 13.08 -14.18
C ASN A 76 4.17 12.87 -15.68
N LEU A 77 5.42 12.95 -16.15
CA LEU A 77 5.76 12.69 -17.55
C LEU A 77 5.57 11.21 -17.92
N GLY A 78 5.92 10.28 -17.03
CA GLY A 78 5.72 8.85 -17.26
C GLY A 78 4.25 8.39 -17.28
N GLN A 79 3.31 9.28 -16.94
CA GLN A 79 1.86 9.05 -17.03
C GLN A 79 1.20 9.95 -18.09
N ASN A 80 1.98 10.80 -18.77
CA ASN A 80 1.47 11.68 -19.81
C ASN A 80 1.52 10.95 -21.15
N GLU A 81 0.36 10.58 -21.69
CA GLU A 81 0.26 9.83 -22.94
C GLU A 81 0.83 10.60 -24.14
N TYR A 82 0.71 11.93 -24.17
CA TYR A 82 1.36 12.74 -25.22
C TYR A 82 2.87 12.50 -25.28
N THR A 83 3.53 12.38 -24.12
CA THR A 83 4.97 12.13 -24.04
C THR A 83 5.33 10.66 -24.31
N ARG A 84 4.38 9.73 -24.25
CA ARG A 84 4.63 8.28 -24.37
C ARG A 84 4.42 7.73 -25.78
N VAL A 85 3.60 8.39 -26.59
CA VAL A 85 3.22 7.91 -27.93
C VAL A 85 3.86 8.69 -29.07
N GLU A 86 4.52 9.81 -28.77
CA GLU A 86 5.42 10.55 -29.67
C GLU A 86 6.76 9.82 -29.81
#